data_AF-A0A932XTD3-F1
#
_entry.id   AF-A0A932XTD3-F1
#
_cell.length_a   1.000
_cell.length_b   1.000
_cell.length_c   1.000
_cell.angle_alpha   90.00
_cell.angle_beta   90.00
_cell.angle_gamma   90.00
#
_symmetry.space_group_name_H-M   'P 1'
#
loop_
_entity.id
_entity.type
_entity.pdbx_description
1 polymer ?
#
loop_
_entity_poly.entity_id
_entity_poly.type
_entity_poly.pdbx_seq_one_letter_code
_entity_poly.pdbx_strand_id
1 'polypeptide(L)' 'DERSNAKAEYGKYTTNVKSVFAAGDARRGQSLVVWAIHEGRGCARAIDKYLMGSTDLPS' A
#
# COMPACT_ATOMS: atom_id res chain seq x y z
N ASP A 1 13.49 4.44 3.98
CA ASP A 1 13.97 5.65 3.26
C ASP A 1 14.86 6.42 4.23
N GLU A 2 15.82 7.21 3.77
CA GLU A 2 16.49 8.24 4.59
C GLU A 2 15.46 9.20 5.21
N ARG A 3 14.26 9.31 4.60
CA ARG A 3 13.09 10.02 5.12
C ARG A 3 12.20 9.21 6.09
N SER A 4 12.68 8.09 6.65
CA SER A 4 11.93 7.22 7.58
C SER A 4 10.65 6.55 7.04
N ASN A 5 10.35 6.66 5.74
CA ASN A 5 9.18 6.03 5.14
C ASN A 5 9.23 4.49 5.20
N ALA A 6 8.04 3.89 5.39
CA ALA A 6 7.86 2.45 5.41
C ALA A 6 8.24 1.84 4.06
N LYS A 7 9.10 0.82 4.09
CA LYS A 7 9.50 0.09 2.88
C LYS A 7 8.36 -0.84 2.44
N ALA A 8 7.52 -0.36 1.55
CA ALA A 8 6.52 -1.17 0.87
C ALA A 8 6.60 -0.98 -0.65
N GLU A 9 6.68 -2.09 -1.37
CA GLU A 9 6.78 -2.11 -2.83
C GLU A 9 5.46 -1.66 -3.46
N TYR A 10 5.52 -0.74 -4.42
CA TYR A 10 4.32 -0.25 -5.11
C TYR A 10 3.61 -1.42 -5.81
N GLY A 11 2.29 -1.50 -5.66
CA GLY A 11 1.46 -2.60 -6.19
C GLY A 11 1.34 -3.82 -5.27
N LYS A 12 2.25 -4.02 -4.32
CA LYS A 12 2.11 -5.05 -3.26
C LYS A 12 1.74 -4.45 -1.92
N TYR A 13 2.24 -3.25 -1.62
CA TYR A 13 1.98 -2.48 -0.39
C TYR A 13 2.36 -3.19 0.91
N THR A 14 2.97 -4.38 0.85
CA THR A 14 3.45 -5.14 2.02
C THR A 14 4.74 -4.55 2.58
N THR A 15 4.84 -4.48 3.89
CA THR A 15 6.08 -4.13 4.60
C THR A 15 6.93 -5.37 4.87
N ASN A 16 8.03 -5.21 5.61
CA ASN A 16 8.86 -6.32 6.09
C ASN A 16 8.17 -7.17 7.16
N VAL A 17 7.10 -6.67 7.78
CA VAL A 17 6.30 -7.42 8.76
C VAL A 17 5.13 -8.07 8.05
N LYS A 18 4.97 -9.39 8.24
CA LYS A 18 3.88 -10.15 7.65
C LYS A 18 2.52 -9.58 8.11
N SER A 19 1.57 -9.49 7.17
CA SER A 19 0.24 -8.90 7.38
C SER A 19 0.22 -7.38 7.69
N VAL A 20 1.35 -6.67 7.56
CA VAL A 20 1.42 -5.21 7.72
C VAL A 20 1.65 -4.55 6.36
N PHE A 21 0.81 -3.57 6.04
CA PHE A 21 0.80 -2.88 4.76
C PHE A 21 0.94 -1.37 4.94
N ALA A 22 1.52 -0.69 3.96
CA ALA A 22 1.72 0.76 3.97
C ALA A 22 1.45 1.37 2.59
N ALA A 23 0.80 2.53 2.56
CA ALA A 23 0.42 3.27 1.36
C ALA A 23 0.39 4.78 1.62
N GLY A 24 0.38 5.58 0.55
CA GLY A 24 0.31 7.04 0.64
C GLY A 24 1.57 7.63 1.24
N ASP A 25 1.43 8.73 1.97
CA ASP A 25 2.56 9.51 2.48
C ASP A 25 3.47 8.71 3.43
N ALA A 26 2.94 7.71 4.13
CA ALA A 26 3.74 6.82 4.99
C ALA A 26 4.73 5.94 4.21
N ARG A 27 4.47 5.70 2.93
CA ARG A 27 5.31 4.89 2.03
C ARG A 27 6.12 5.75 1.06
N ARG A 28 5.48 6.77 0.48
CA ARG A 28 6.04 7.63 -0.57
C ARG A 28 6.75 8.88 -0.01
N GLY A 29 6.43 9.30 1.21
CA GLY A 29 6.72 10.64 1.71
C GLY A 29 5.68 11.66 1.23
N GLN A 30 5.84 12.92 1.63
CA GLN A 30 4.90 14.01 1.35
C GLN A 30 4.44 14.00 -0.13
N SER A 31 3.13 13.83 -0.33
CA SER A 31 2.55 13.71 -1.67
C SER A 31 1.19 14.42 -1.78
N LEU A 32 0.59 14.41 -2.97
CA LEU A 32 -0.74 14.99 -3.19
C LEU A 32 -1.81 14.04 -2.67
N VAL A 33 -2.95 14.57 -2.22
CA VAL A 33 -4.06 13.75 -1.71
C VAL A 33 -4.54 12.71 -2.73
N VAL A 34 -4.49 13.02 -4.02
CA VAL A 34 -4.86 12.09 -5.10
C VAL A 34 -3.96 10.86 -5.14
N TRP A 35 -2.67 11.00 -4.81
CA TRP A 35 -1.74 9.88 -4.72
C TRP A 35 -2.05 9.01 -3.51
N ALA A 36 -2.36 9.61 -2.37
CA ALA A 36 -2.79 8.87 -1.19
C ALA A 36 -4.08 8.06 -1.46
N ILE A 37 -5.04 8.63 -2.19
CA ILE A 37 -6.28 7.94 -2.59
C ILE A 37 -5.96 6.78 -3.54
N HIS A 38 -5.14 7.02 -4.56
CA HIS A 38 -4.76 6.00 -5.55
C HIS A 38 -4.02 4.82 -4.89
N GLU A 39 -3.02 5.10 -4.06
CA GLU A 39 -2.28 4.07 -3.34
C GLU A 39 -3.13 3.37 -2.28
N GLY A 40 -4.04 4.07 -1.63
CA GLY A 40 -4.98 3.49 -0.68
C GLY A 40 -5.87 2.42 -1.32
N ARG A 41 -6.35 2.67 -2.54
CA ARG A 41 -7.14 1.68 -3.31
C ARG A 41 -6.30 0.46 -3.68
N GLY A 42 -5.07 0.67 -4.14
CA GLY A 42 -4.14 -0.42 -4.43
C GLY A 42 -3.80 -1.25 -3.18
N CYS A 43 -3.65 -0.60 -2.04
CA CYS A 43 -3.39 -1.27 -0.76
C CYS A 43 -4.59 -2.11 -0.31
N ALA A 44 -5.81 -1.60 -0.43
CA ALA A 44 -7.02 -2.35 -0.13
C ALA A 44 -7.11 -3.63 -0.98
N ARG A 45 -6.81 -3.54 -2.28
CA ARG A 45 -6.73 -4.71 -3.19
C ARG A 45 -5.68 -5.73 -2.74
N ALA A 46 -4.51 -5.27 -2.31
CA ALA A 46 -3.45 -6.15 -1.85
C ALA A 46 -3.81 -6.86 -0.53
N ILE A 47 -4.45 -6.15 0.40
CA ILE A 47 -4.96 -6.70 1.66
C ILE A 47 -6.06 -7.72 1.38
N ASP A 48 -7.02 -7.39 0.52
CA ASP A 48 -8.12 -8.28 0.16
C ASP A 48 -7.59 -9.59 -0.45
N LYS A 49 -6.70 -9.50 -1.43
CA LYS A 49 -6.04 -10.67 -2.03
C LYS A 49 -5.24 -11.49 -1.00
N TYR A 50 -4.61 -10.83 -0.03
CA TYR A 50 -3.84 -11.51 1.01
C TYR A 50 -4.74 -12.28 1.99
N LEU A 51 -5.90 -11.73 2.33
CA LEU A 51 -6.85 -12.35 3.26
C LEU A 51 -7.71 -13.43 2.57
N MET A 52 -8.15 -13.17 1.34
CA MET A 52 -9.14 -13.98 0.63
C MET A 52 -8.52 -14.92 -0.42
N GLY A 53 -7.25 -14.73 -0.79
CA GLY A 53 -6.55 -15.48 -1.86
C GLY A 53 -6.82 -14.95 -3.27
N SER A 54 -7.95 -14.26 -3.48
CA SER A 54 -8.34 -13.54 -4.70
C SER A 54 -8.97 -12.19 -4.33
N THR A 55 -9.19 -11.31 -5.30
CA THR A 55 -9.79 -9.98 -5.07
C THR A 55 -10.70 -9.61 -6.23
N ASP A 56 -11.90 -9.15 -5.93
CA ASP A 56 -12.85 -8.61 -6.91
C ASP A 56 -12.78 -7.08 -7.02
N LEU A 57 -11.93 -6.45 -6.21
CA LEU A 57 -11.67 -5.01 -6.30
C LEU A 57 -11.00 -4.66 -7.65
N PRO A 58 -11.31 -3.48 -8.22
CA PRO A 58 -10.77 -3.05 -9.52
C PRO A 58 -9.24 -2.88 -9.51
N SER A 59 -8.63 -2.98 -10.70
CA SER A 59 -7.18 -2.86 -10.92
C SER A 59 -6.72 -1.43 -11.09
#